data_AF-A0A7X8CVP6-F1
#
_entry.id   AF-A0A7X8CVP6-F1
#
_cell.length_a   1.000
_cell.length_b   1.000
_cell.length_c   1.000
_cell.angle_alpha   90.00
_cell.angle_beta   90.00
_cell.angle_gamma   90.00
#
_symmetry.space_group_name_H-M   'P 1'
#
loop_
_entity.id
_entity.type
_entity.pdbx_description
1 polymer ?
#
loop_
_entity_poly.entity_id
_entity_poly.type
_entity_poly.pdbx_seq_one_letter_code
_entity_poly.pdbx_strand_id
1 'polypeptide(L)'
;MRRPKAPIPAAWAILYAVLWVLPGFAQAGPGGVFDFSASVESLAQAAETGVGLPVGRYVVLTGTVRSAASREEGVFTAQLEIAAGQWIGTSRIVLRTVLVEVSGDPFRDLFDRGSLSYLRPGSSVLVVARVSGARENPEGGRTALLEGVHLRRLDAL
;
A
#
# COMPACT_ATOMS: atom_id res chain seq x y z
N MET A 1 -28.56 -43.45 43.67
CA MET A 1 -27.43 -42.49 43.72
C MET A 1 -27.10 -42.05 42.30
N ARG A 2 -27.14 -40.74 42.03
CA ARG A 2 -27.06 -40.13 40.70
C ARG A 2 -25.60 -40.08 40.20
N ARG A 3 -25.33 -40.53 38.97
CA ARG A 3 -24.04 -40.29 38.28
C ARG A 3 -23.97 -38.84 37.77
N PRO A 4 -22.80 -38.18 37.83
CA PRO A 4 -22.67 -36.76 37.50
C PRO A 4 -22.68 -36.51 35.99
N LYS A 5 -23.33 -35.41 35.61
CA LYS A 5 -23.33 -34.80 34.26
C LYS A 5 -21.91 -34.31 33.92
N ALA A 6 -21.41 -34.68 32.75
CA ALA A 6 -20.26 -34.00 32.16
C ALA A 6 -20.64 -32.55 31.80
N PRO A 7 -19.83 -31.53 32.13
CA PRO A 7 -20.01 -30.19 31.60
C PRO A 7 -19.21 -30.05 30.30
N ILE A 8 -19.92 -30.02 29.17
CA ILE A 8 -19.44 -29.51 27.89
C ILE A 8 -19.73 -28.01 27.87
N PRO A 9 -18.77 -27.15 28.28
CA PRO A 9 -18.66 -25.86 27.59
C PRO A 9 -17.19 -25.41 27.48
N ALA A 10 -16.27 -26.27 27.06
CA ALA A 10 -14.87 -25.85 26.82
C ALA A 10 -14.49 -25.83 25.33
N ALA A 11 -15.35 -26.35 24.44
CA ALA A 11 -15.01 -26.49 23.02
C ALA A 11 -15.29 -25.23 22.18
N TRP A 12 -16.11 -24.29 22.67
CA TRP A 12 -16.48 -23.09 21.89
C TRP A 12 -15.52 -21.91 22.04
N ALA A 13 -14.75 -21.85 23.13
CA ALA A 13 -13.82 -20.75 23.38
C ALA A 13 -12.53 -20.82 22.53
N ILE A 14 -12.13 -22.02 22.12
CA ILE A 14 -10.89 -22.23 21.35
C ILE A 14 -11.11 -21.95 19.86
N LEU A 15 -12.34 -22.08 19.35
CA LEU A 15 -12.65 -21.83 17.93
C LEU A 15 -12.72 -20.32 17.59
N TYR A 16 -13.03 -19.45 18.57
CA TYR A 16 -13.11 -18.01 18.35
C TYR A 16 -11.77 -17.27 18.46
N ALA A 17 -10.83 -17.81 19.25
CA ALA A 17 -9.53 -17.16 19.48
C ALA A 17 -8.54 -17.36 18.31
N VAL A 18 -8.74 -18.36 17.45
CA VAL A 18 -7.81 -18.67 16.35
C VAL A 18 -8.14 -17.88 15.06
N LEU A 19 -9.33 -17.28 14.96
CA LEU A 19 -9.74 -16.53 13.76
C LEU A 19 -9.35 -15.03 13.75
N TRP A 20 -8.75 -14.52 14.83
CA TRP A 20 -8.42 -13.08 14.95
C TRP A 20 -6.91 -12.75 14.95
N VAL A 21 -6.04 -13.74 14.78
CA VAL A 21 -4.57 -13.54 14.76
C VAL A 21 -3.98 -14.01 13.44
N LEU A 22 -4.57 -13.57 12.33
CA LEU A 22 -3.81 -13.49 11.09
C LEU A 22 -3.62 -12.00 10.80
N PRO A 23 -2.42 -11.44 11.02
CA PRO A 23 -2.07 -10.21 10.33
C PRO A 23 -2.33 -10.49 8.86
N GLY A 24 -3.28 -9.76 8.28
CA GLY A 24 -3.54 -9.76 6.86
C GLY A 24 -2.31 -9.21 6.18
N PHE A 25 -1.30 -10.06 5.98
CA PHE A 25 -0.37 -9.85 4.90
C PHE A 25 -1.27 -9.70 3.67
N ALA A 26 -1.21 -8.54 3.01
CA ALA A 26 -1.68 -8.40 1.65
C ALA A 26 -0.78 -9.29 0.76
N GLN A 27 -0.85 -10.60 0.95
CA GLN A 27 -0.24 -11.55 0.05
C GLN A 27 -1.04 -11.47 -1.23
N ALA A 28 -0.33 -11.34 -2.35
CA ALA A 28 -0.92 -11.62 -3.65
C ALA A 28 -1.53 -13.02 -3.58
N GLY A 29 -2.86 -13.09 -3.46
CA GLY A 29 -3.57 -14.36 -3.45
C GLY A 29 -3.14 -15.20 -4.66
N PRO A 30 -3.12 -16.53 -4.56
CA PRO A 30 -2.79 -17.39 -5.69
C PRO A 30 -3.63 -16.99 -6.92
N GLY A 31 -2.99 -16.51 -7.99
CA GLY A 31 -3.65 -15.99 -9.19
C GLY A 31 -3.62 -14.47 -9.40
N GLY A 32 -2.89 -13.71 -8.57
CA GLY A 32 -2.70 -12.27 -8.79
C GLY A 32 -2.02 -11.96 -10.13
N VAL A 33 -2.65 -11.10 -10.95
CA VAL A 33 -2.08 -10.64 -12.22
C VAL A 33 -1.13 -9.47 -11.96
N PHE A 34 0.14 -9.65 -12.31
CA PHE A 34 1.15 -8.59 -12.26
C PHE A 34 1.16 -7.82 -13.58
N ASP A 35 1.12 -6.50 -13.48
CA ASP A 35 1.27 -5.57 -14.58
C ASP A 35 2.58 -4.80 -14.42
N PHE A 36 3.59 -5.21 -15.19
CA PHE A 36 4.90 -4.56 -15.22
C PHE A 36 4.96 -3.39 -16.19
N SER A 37 3.89 -3.14 -16.96
CA SER A 37 3.80 -2.03 -17.90
C SER A 37 3.22 -0.77 -17.27
N ALA A 38 2.54 -0.91 -16.12
CA ALA A 38 2.02 0.21 -15.36
C ALA A 38 3.17 1.07 -14.79
N SER A 39 3.00 2.38 -14.88
CA SER A 39 3.91 3.37 -14.33
C SER A 39 3.12 4.39 -13.49
N VAL A 40 3.82 5.21 -12.71
CA VAL A 40 3.16 6.27 -11.92
C VAL A 40 2.39 7.20 -12.85
N GLU A 41 2.94 7.49 -14.03
CA GLU A 41 2.32 8.33 -15.04
C GLU A 41 1.03 7.72 -15.61
N SER A 42 1.08 6.45 -16.02
CA SER A 42 -0.08 5.80 -16.64
C SER A 42 -1.22 5.61 -15.65
N LEU A 43 -0.91 5.30 -14.39
CA LEU A 43 -1.91 5.17 -13.32
C LEU A 43 -2.52 6.52 -12.93
N ALA A 44 -1.71 7.56 -12.80
CA ALA A 44 -2.21 8.90 -12.51
C ALA A 44 -3.12 9.41 -13.64
N GLN A 45 -2.71 9.22 -14.90
CA GLN A 45 -3.54 9.59 -16.05
C GLN A 45 -4.85 8.78 -16.11
N ALA A 46 -4.79 7.48 -15.81
CA ALA A 46 -5.99 6.64 -15.76
C ALA A 46 -6.95 7.06 -14.64
N ALA A 47 -6.44 7.48 -13.49
CA ALA A 47 -7.25 7.99 -12.39
C ALA A 47 -7.92 9.32 -12.73
N GLU A 48 -7.18 10.26 -13.33
CA GLU A 48 -7.68 11.57 -13.77
C GLU A 48 -8.79 11.45 -14.83
N THR A 49 -8.58 10.57 -15.81
CA THR A 49 -9.52 10.37 -16.93
C THR A 49 -10.67 9.42 -16.59
N GLY A 50 -10.53 8.62 -15.53
CA GLY A 50 -11.49 7.59 -15.13
C GLY A 50 -11.50 6.37 -16.06
N VAL A 51 -10.56 6.25 -17.00
CA VAL A 51 -10.52 5.16 -18.00
C VAL A 51 -9.24 4.36 -17.84
N GLY A 52 -9.36 3.03 -17.85
CA GLY A 52 -8.21 2.13 -17.98
C GLY A 52 -7.40 1.90 -16.69
N LEU A 53 -7.93 2.28 -15.52
CA LEU A 53 -7.26 2.00 -14.25
C LEU A 53 -7.35 0.48 -13.95
N PRO A 54 -6.22 -0.24 -13.82
CA PRO A 54 -6.22 -1.70 -13.71
C PRO A 54 -6.51 -2.17 -12.27
N VAL A 55 -7.69 -1.86 -11.75
CA VAL A 55 -8.11 -2.19 -10.39
C VAL A 55 -7.98 -3.69 -10.12
N GLY A 56 -7.43 -4.03 -8.96
CA GLY A 56 -7.18 -5.39 -8.51
C GLY A 56 -5.88 -6.01 -9.00
N ARG A 57 -5.17 -5.41 -9.97
CA ARG A 57 -3.86 -5.88 -10.43
C ARG A 57 -2.74 -5.44 -9.50
N TYR A 58 -1.68 -6.24 -9.45
CA TYR A 58 -0.43 -5.87 -8.79
C TYR A 58 0.46 -5.13 -9.78
N VAL A 59 1.06 -4.03 -9.34
CA VAL A 59 1.97 -3.20 -10.13
C VAL A 59 3.30 -3.06 -9.40
N VAL A 60 4.36 -2.87 -10.17
CA VAL A 60 5.69 -2.56 -9.65
C VAL A 60 6.05 -1.16 -10.12
N LEU A 61 6.18 -0.23 -9.17
CA LEU A 61 6.40 1.18 -9.45
C LEU A 61 7.75 1.61 -8.88
N THR A 62 8.40 2.51 -9.61
CA THR A 62 9.50 3.29 -9.08
C THR A 62 9.12 4.76 -9.13
N GLY A 63 9.62 5.53 -8.16
CA GLY A 63 9.36 6.95 -8.12
C GLY A 63 10.05 7.62 -6.94
N THR A 64 9.81 8.90 -6.81
CA THR A 64 10.36 9.73 -5.74
C THR A 64 9.29 10.00 -4.68
N VAL A 65 9.63 9.82 -3.41
CA VAL A 65 8.74 10.17 -2.29
C VAL A 65 8.51 11.67 -2.28
N ARG A 66 7.26 12.09 -2.45
CA ARG A 66 6.85 13.50 -2.32
C ARG A 66 6.46 13.81 -0.88
N SER A 67 5.64 12.95 -0.29
CA SER A 67 5.19 13.09 1.10
C SER A 67 4.99 11.70 1.71
N ALA A 68 5.21 11.59 3.02
CA ALA A 68 5.08 10.35 3.79
C ALA A 68 4.55 10.68 5.17
N ALA A 69 3.45 10.05 5.57
CA ALA A 69 2.82 10.25 6.87
C ALA A 69 2.38 8.90 7.44
N SER A 70 2.70 8.66 8.72
CA SER A 70 2.27 7.46 9.45
C SER A 70 1.30 7.82 10.57
N ARG A 71 0.48 6.86 10.93
CA ARG A 71 -0.47 6.91 12.05
C ARG A 71 -0.44 5.59 12.79
N GLU A 72 -0.50 5.67 14.11
CA GLU A 72 -0.53 4.51 14.99
C GLU A 72 -1.82 4.51 15.81
N GLU A 73 -2.83 3.82 15.30
CA GLU A 73 -4.13 3.64 15.95
C GLU A 73 -4.44 2.14 16.00
N GLY A 74 -3.80 1.42 16.93
CA GLY A 74 -3.89 -0.03 17.08
C GLY A 74 -3.02 -0.82 16.11
N VAL A 75 -3.08 -0.50 14.82
CA VAL A 75 -2.19 -1.05 13.78
C VAL A 75 -1.43 0.10 13.13
N PHE A 76 -0.14 -0.11 12.86
CA PHE A 76 0.65 0.85 12.09
C PHE A 76 0.05 1.01 10.70
N THR A 77 -0.25 2.24 10.32
CA THR A 77 -0.71 2.60 8.97
C THR A 77 0.11 3.77 8.48
N ALA A 78 0.43 3.79 7.19
CA ALA A 78 1.10 4.91 6.60
C ALA A 78 0.65 5.16 5.18
N GLN A 79 0.68 6.43 4.80
CA GLN A 79 0.39 6.90 3.47
C GLN A 79 1.65 7.54 2.88
N LEU A 80 1.90 7.20 1.64
CA LEU A 80 3.02 7.67 0.85
C LEU A 80 2.49 8.25 -0.46
N GLU A 81 2.88 9.47 -0.78
CA GLU A 81 2.69 10.04 -2.10
C GLU A 81 3.97 9.89 -2.90
N ILE A 82 3.87 9.22 -4.06
CA ILE A 82 4.99 8.96 -4.95
C ILE A 82 4.79 9.77 -6.21
N ALA A 83 5.83 10.48 -6.61
CA ALA A 83 5.87 11.26 -7.83
C ALA A 83 6.81 10.62 -8.86
N ALA A 84 6.43 10.72 -10.13
CA ALA A 84 7.33 10.47 -11.24
C ALA A 84 7.19 11.58 -12.28
N GLY A 85 8.31 11.93 -12.90
CA GLY A 85 8.38 12.97 -13.91
C GLY A 85 8.15 12.40 -15.29
N GLN A 86 7.08 12.85 -15.94
CA GLN A 86 6.81 12.55 -17.34
C GLN A 86 7.41 13.63 -18.23
N TRP A 87 8.23 13.25 -19.19
CA TRP A 87 8.59 14.15 -20.29
C TRP A 87 7.44 14.26 -21.29
N ILE A 88 7.01 15.50 -21.56
CA ILE A 88 6.06 15.83 -22.60
C ILE A 88 6.79 16.63 -23.68
N GLY A 89 7.05 15.98 -24.82
CA GLY A 89 7.90 16.53 -25.86
C GLY A 89 9.35 16.67 -25.40
N THR A 90 10.02 17.77 -25.79
CA THR A 90 11.44 17.99 -25.50
C THR A 90 11.71 19.04 -24.42
N SER A 91 10.68 19.74 -23.91
CA SER A 91 10.88 20.91 -23.04
C SER A 91 10.03 20.96 -21.77
N ARG A 92 9.01 20.10 -21.63
CA ARG A 92 8.11 20.13 -20.48
C ARG A 92 8.21 18.83 -19.69
N ILE A 93 8.41 18.96 -18.38
CA ILE A 93 8.26 17.85 -17.43
C ILE A 93 6.95 18.07 -16.67
N VAL A 94 6.10 17.05 -16.64
CA VAL A 94 4.89 17.02 -15.81
C VAL A 94 5.09 16.02 -14.70
N LEU A 95 4.95 16.46 -13.47
CA LEU A 95 4.98 15.59 -12.31
C LEU A 95 3.59 14.99 -12.12
N ARG A 96 3.53 13.66 -12.11
CA ARG A 96 2.31 12.90 -11.81
C ARG A 96 2.51 12.16 -10.49
N THR A 97 1.44 12.01 -9.73
CA THR A 97 1.51 11.36 -8.41
C THR A 97 0.49 10.25 -8.23
N VAL A 98 0.84 9.31 -7.36
CA VAL A 98 -0.03 8.23 -6.89
C VAL A 98 0.06 8.14 -5.37
N LEU A 99 -1.02 7.69 -4.74
CA LEU A 99 -1.10 7.46 -3.30
C LEU A 99 -0.96 5.97 -3.01
N VAL A 100 -0.01 5.63 -2.15
CA VAL A 100 0.23 4.28 -1.65
C VAL A 100 -0.10 4.25 -0.17
N GLU A 101 -0.97 3.33 0.23
CA GLU A 101 -1.30 3.06 1.62
C GLU A 101 -0.68 1.72 2.03
N VAL A 102 0.10 1.73 3.10
CA VAL A 102 0.73 0.55 3.68
C VAL A 102 0.24 0.37 5.11
N SER A 103 0.20 -0.88 5.57
CA SER A 103 -0.20 -1.20 6.94
C SER A 103 0.60 -2.36 7.50
N GLY A 104 0.72 -2.38 8.83
CA GLY A 104 1.46 -3.39 9.58
C GLY A 104 2.89 -2.98 9.92
N ASP A 105 3.45 -3.67 10.91
CA ASP A 105 4.77 -3.40 11.46
C ASP A 105 5.95 -3.50 10.48
N PRO A 106 5.94 -4.32 9.40
CA PRO A 106 7.07 -4.38 8.46
C PRO A 106 7.44 -3.04 7.81
N PHE A 107 6.50 -2.09 7.77
CA PHE A 107 6.73 -0.76 7.18
C PHE A 107 7.17 0.27 8.21
N ARG A 108 7.10 -0.02 9.51
CA ARG A 108 7.35 0.95 10.59
C ARG A 108 8.70 1.64 10.46
N ASP A 109 9.74 0.87 10.21
CA ASP A 109 11.13 1.35 10.08
C ASP A 109 11.32 2.31 8.90
N LEU A 110 10.41 2.31 7.91
CA LEU A 110 10.46 3.24 6.79
C LEU A 110 9.95 4.64 7.16
N PHE A 111 9.22 4.77 8.27
CA PHE A 111 8.64 6.03 8.73
C PHE A 111 9.23 6.52 10.07
N ASP A 112 10.07 5.71 10.72
CA ASP A 112 10.84 6.13 11.89
C ASP A 112 12.09 6.94 11.49
N ARG A 113 12.21 8.17 12.00
CA ARG A 113 13.35 9.07 11.75
C ARG A 113 14.68 8.53 12.28
N GLY A 114 14.65 7.63 13.26
CA GLY A 114 15.84 6.98 13.81
C GLY A 114 16.38 5.83 12.95
N SER A 115 15.59 5.37 11.97
CA SER A 115 15.93 4.23 11.13
C SER A 115 16.84 4.61 9.96
N LEU A 116 17.77 3.74 9.61
CA LEU A 116 18.59 3.86 8.39
C LEU A 116 17.74 3.81 7.11
N SER A 117 16.62 3.10 7.19
CA SER A 117 15.67 2.89 6.10
C SER A 117 14.63 4.00 5.98
N TYR A 118 14.71 5.04 6.81
CA TYR A 118 13.75 6.15 6.82
C TYR A 118 13.55 6.75 5.42
N LEU A 119 12.28 6.88 5.03
CA LEU A 119 11.82 7.51 3.81
C LEU A 119 11.72 9.01 4.00
N ARG A 120 12.65 9.72 3.36
CA ARG A 120 12.64 11.18 3.33
C ARG A 120 11.95 11.65 2.06
N PRO A 121 11.29 12.82 2.07
CA PRO A 121 10.95 13.51 0.84
C PRO A 121 12.19 13.60 -0.06
N GLY A 122 12.03 13.22 -1.33
CA GLY A 122 13.13 13.11 -2.29
C GLY A 122 13.80 11.74 -2.37
N SER A 123 13.46 10.77 -1.50
CA SER A 123 13.99 9.40 -1.63
C SER A 123 13.40 8.68 -2.84
N SER A 124 14.23 7.96 -3.60
CA SER A 124 13.80 7.02 -4.62
C SER A 124 13.34 5.72 -3.96
N VAL A 125 12.19 5.22 -4.40
CA VAL A 125 11.56 4.02 -3.86
C VAL A 125 11.15 3.05 -4.96
N LEU A 126 11.18 1.77 -4.61
CA LEU A 126 10.51 0.68 -5.30
C LEU A 126 9.29 0.28 -4.50
N VAL A 127 8.15 0.18 -5.17
CA VAL A 127 6.88 -0.20 -4.57
C VAL A 127 6.25 -1.33 -5.35
N VAL A 128 5.85 -2.38 -4.65
CA VAL A 128 4.92 -3.38 -5.17
C VAL A 128 3.58 -3.11 -4.50
N ALA A 129 2.56 -2.83 -5.28
CA ALA A 129 1.25 -2.48 -4.75
C ALA A 129 0.12 -3.06 -5.58
N ARG A 130 -1.04 -3.24 -4.97
CA ARG A 130 -2.28 -3.57 -5.65
C ARG A 130 -3.04 -2.29 -5.96
N VAL A 131 -3.53 -2.15 -7.18
CA VAL A 131 -4.37 -1.01 -7.56
C VAL A 131 -5.74 -1.15 -6.90
N SER A 132 -6.07 -0.24 -5.98
CA SER A 132 -7.33 -0.30 -5.23
C SER A 132 -8.42 0.57 -5.86
N GLY A 133 -8.05 1.68 -6.52
CA GLY A 133 -8.99 2.55 -7.20
C GLY A 133 -8.47 3.97 -7.39
N ALA A 134 -9.38 4.94 -7.43
CA ALA A 134 -9.04 6.35 -7.43
C ALA A 134 -9.68 7.05 -6.23
N ARG A 135 -8.97 8.01 -5.64
CA ARG A 135 -9.45 8.87 -4.56
C ARG A 135 -9.66 10.28 -5.09
N GLU A 136 -10.78 10.90 -4.74
CA GLU A 136 -11.02 12.30 -5.04
C GLU A 136 -10.20 13.19 -4.10
N ASN A 137 -9.51 14.18 -4.69
CA ASN A 137 -8.73 15.13 -3.91
C ASN A 137 -9.62 16.30 -3.45
N PRO A 138 -9.34 16.92 -2.29
CA PRO A 138 -10.06 18.10 -1.82
C PRO A 138 -10.00 19.29 -2.78
N GLU A 139 -8.89 19.41 -3.53
CA GLU A 139 -8.65 20.46 -4.52
C GLU A 139 -9.32 20.19 -5.88
N GLY A 140 -10.04 19.07 -6.01
CA GLY A 140 -10.54 18.54 -7.27
C GLY A 140 -9.54 17.60 -7.96
N GLY A 141 -10.06 16.78 -8.85
CA GLY A 141 -9.28 15.74 -9.53
C GLY A 141 -9.26 14.41 -8.78
N ARG A 142 -8.63 13.41 -9.40
CA ARG A 142 -8.59 12.03 -8.93
C ARG A 142 -7.15 11.52 -8.92
N THR A 143 -6.74 10.94 -7.81
CA THR A 143 -5.42 10.33 -7.65
C THR A 143 -5.56 8.82 -7.58
N ALA A 144 -4.68 8.08 -8.25
CA ALA A 144 -4.68 6.63 -8.12
C ALA A 144 -4.33 6.23 -6.68
N LEU A 145 -5.12 5.33 -6.12
CA LEU A 145 -4.92 4.75 -4.81
C LEU A 145 -4.42 3.32 -4.97
N LEU A 146 -3.40 2.99 -4.20
CA LEU A 146 -2.65 1.75 -4.24
C LEU A 146 -2.53 1.19 -2.82
N GLU A 147 -2.74 -0.11 -2.66
CA GLU A 147 -2.47 -0.84 -1.44
C GLU A 147 -1.05 -1.43 -1.54
N GLY A 148 -0.11 -0.91 -0.75
CA GLY A 148 1.29 -1.31 -0.79
C GLY A 148 1.51 -2.68 -0.13
N VAL A 149 2.10 -3.59 -0.90
CA VAL A 149 2.50 -4.93 -0.47
C VAL A 149 3.97 -4.95 -0.06
N HIS A 150 4.80 -4.21 -0.80
CA HIS A 150 6.22 -4.10 -0.54
C HIS A 150 6.70 -2.69 -0.85
N LEU A 151 7.59 -2.18 -0.02
CA LEU A 151 8.14 -0.84 -0.13
C LEU A 151 9.63 -0.89 0.25
N ARG A 152 10.48 -0.37 -0.62
CA ARG A 152 11.93 -0.34 -0.39
C ARG A 152 12.52 0.97 -0.89
N ARG A 153 13.40 1.56 -0.09
CA ARG A 153 14.24 2.69 -0.50
C ARG A 153 15.40 2.22 -1.38
N LEU A 154 15.69 2.96 -2.46
CA LEU A 154 16.72 2.63 -3.44
C LEU A 154 18.02 3.43 -3.26
N ASP A 155 17.98 4.61 -2.63
CA ASP A 155 19.17 5.48 -2.44
C ASP A 155 20.04 5.07 -1.24
N ALA A 156 19.91 3.85 -0.76
CA ALA A 156 20.75 3.28 0.28
C ALA A 156 21.61 2.20 -0.37
N LEU A 157 22.72 2.63 -0.98
CA LEU A 157 23.84 1.78 -1.40
C LEU A 157 24.99 1.97 -0.42
#